data_AF-A0A7V9Q6X5-F1
#
_entry.id   AF-A0A7V9Q6X5-F1
#
_cell.length_a   1.000
_cell.length_b   1.000
_cell.length_c   1.000
_cell.angle_alpha   90.00
_cell.angle_beta   90.00
_cell.angle_gamma   90.00
#
_symmetry.space_group_name_H-M   'P 1'
#
loop_
_entity.id
_entity.type
_entity.pdbx_description
1 polymer ?
#
loop_
_entity_poly.entity_id
_entity_poly.type
_entity_poly.pdbx_seq_one_letter_code
_entity_poly.pdbx_strand_id
1 'polypeptide(L)'
;MSSAVETLSPAPPDEVVDVESLLAPIGGENPAGVDMRYMGLHDDISRARSAGDNLEQGDWKHEVKVADWGKVETLATDALATKTKDMLVCAWLGEALVKLYGFEGVRDALKIMRGLHER
;
A
#
# COMPACT_ATOMS: atom_id res chain seq x y z
N MET A 1 32.45 -34.95 -18.28
CA MET A 1 32.43 -33.48 -18.13
C MET A 1 30.97 -33.03 -18.22
N SER A 2 30.22 -33.21 -17.13
CA SER A 2 28.80 -32.82 -17.03
C SER A 2 28.77 -31.37 -16.56
N SER A 3 28.37 -30.46 -17.43
CA SER A 3 28.15 -29.06 -17.06
C SER A 3 26.90 -29.03 -16.19
N ALA A 4 27.09 -28.71 -14.91
CA ALA A 4 26.00 -28.37 -14.01
C ALA A 4 25.36 -27.08 -14.54
N VAL A 5 24.10 -27.19 -14.95
CA VAL A 5 23.23 -26.03 -15.12
C VAL A 5 23.03 -25.47 -13.72
N GLU A 6 23.79 -24.42 -13.42
CA GLU A 6 23.58 -23.58 -12.25
C GLU A 6 22.19 -22.97 -12.42
N THR A 7 21.20 -23.57 -11.76
CA THR A 7 19.86 -22.99 -11.62
C THR A 7 20.03 -21.73 -10.78
N LEU A 8 20.35 -20.61 -11.45
CA LEU A 8 20.16 -19.30 -10.88
C LEU A 8 18.66 -19.17 -10.62
N SER A 9 18.26 -19.51 -9.39
CA SER A 9 16.96 -19.12 -8.87
C SER A 9 16.82 -17.63 -9.15
N PRO A 10 15.78 -17.17 -9.87
CA PRO A 10 15.64 -15.74 -10.09
C PRO A 10 15.65 -15.07 -8.72
N ALA A 11 16.46 -14.01 -8.58
CA ALA A 11 16.38 -13.13 -7.44
C ALA A 11 14.89 -12.83 -7.19
N PRO A 12 14.43 -12.81 -5.93
CA PRO A 12 13.04 -12.44 -5.67
C PRO A 12 12.78 -11.14 -6.43
N PRO A 13 11.68 -11.05 -7.21
CA PRO A 13 11.36 -9.83 -7.94
C PRO A 13 11.49 -8.65 -6.98
N ASP A 14 12.19 -7.61 -7.43
CA ASP A 14 12.44 -6.39 -6.65
C ASP A 14 11.14 -6.01 -5.93
N GLU A 15 11.17 -5.94 -4.60
CA GLU A 15 9.96 -5.68 -3.82
C GLU A 15 9.37 -4.36 -4.30
N VAL A 16 8.05 -4.33 -4.55
CA VAL A 16 7.39 -3.13 -5.08
C VAL A 16 7.37 -2.00 -4.04
N VAL A 17 7.58 -2.36 -2.77
CA VAL A 17 7.70 -1.47 -1.63
C VAL A 17 8.71 -2.05 -0.64
N ASP A 18 9.48 -1.19 0.03
CA ASP A 18 10.43 -1.59 1.08
C ASP A 18 9.67 -2.04 2.34
N VAL A 19 9.48 -3.35 2.48
CA VAL A 19 8.68 -3.95 3.56
C VAL A 19 9.32 -3.73 4.93
N GLU A 20 10.64 -3.87 5.04
CA GLU A 20 11.32 -3.76 6.34
C GLU A 20 11.29 -2.33 6.88
N SER A 21 11.43 -1.34 6.00
CA SER A 21 11.26 0.08 6.37
C SER A 21 9.87 0.36 6.93
N LEU A 22 8.82 -0.19 6.30
CA LEU A 22 7.44 -0.02 6.78
C LEU A 22 7.14 -0.73 8.10
N LEU A 23 7.87 -1.81 8.41
CA LEU A 23 7.73 -2.55 9.67
C LEU A 23 8.67 -2.05 10.78
N ALA A 24 9.56 -1.10 10.51
CA ALA A 24 10.43 -0.53 11.51
C ALA A 24 9.59 0.23 12.58
N PRO A 25 9.91 0.09 13.88
CA PRO A 25 9.22 0.82 14.94
C PRO A 25 9.28 2.33 14.70
N ILE A 26 8.18 3.03 15.00
CA ILE A 26 8.17 4.49 14.95
C ILE A 26 8.91 5.00 16.19
N GLY A 27 9.82 5.96 16.00
CA GLY A 27 10.63 6.50 17.09
C GLY A 27 9.78 7.14 18.19
N GLY A 28 10.22 7.01 19.45
CA GLY A 28 9.56 7.58 20.63
C GLY A 28 9.09 6.52 21.62
N GLU A 29 8.20 6.91 22.53
CA GLU A 29 7.66 6.01 23.57
C GLU A 29 6.57 5.05 23.03
N ASN A 30 6.01 5.33 21.86
CA ASN A 30 4.96 4.53 21.24
C ASN A 30 5.42 4.01 19.87
N PRO A 31 5.91 2.76 19.78
CA PRO A 31 6.45 2.18 18.54
C PRO A 31 5.39 1.97 17.45
N ALA A 32 4.11 1.94 17.82
CA ALA A 32 2.98 1.87 16.91
C ALA A 32 2.55 3.26 16.39
N GLY A 33 3.13 4.34 16.90
CA GLY A 33 2.77 5.71 16.53
C GLY A 33 1.36 6.11 16.98
N VAL A 34 0.84 7.17 16.38
CA VAL A 34 -0.40 7.84 16.83
C VAL A 34 -1.63 7.24 16.13
N ASP A 35 -2.78 7.25 16.81
CA ASP A 35 -4.06 6.93 16.20
C ASP A 35 -4.47 8.02 15.19
N MET A 36 -4.53 7.67 13.91
CA MET A 36 -4.75 8.63 12.83
C MET A 36 -6.22 8.85 12.48
N ARG A 37 -7.17 8.22 13.19
CA ARG A 37 -8.61 8.28 12.87
C ARG A 37 -9.17 9.69 12.76
N TYR A 38 -8.67 10.64 13.54
CA TYR A 38 -9.14 12.03 13.55
C TYR A 38 -8.13 13.03 12.97
N MET A 39 -7.06 12.53 12.34
CA MET A 39 -5.95 13.35 11.83
C MET A 39 -6.06 13.65 10.33
N GLY A 40 -7.22 13.34 9.70
CA GLY A 40 -7.50 13.61 8.29
C GLY A 40 -6.90 12.61 7.30
N LEU A 41 -5.95 11.75 7.72
CA LEU A 41 -5.32 10.75 6.86
C LEU A 41 -6.35 9.82 6.20
N HIS A 42 -7.33 9.35 6.97
CA HIS A 42 -8.36 8.45 6.45
C HIS A 42 -9.23 9.12 5.39
N ASP A 43 -9.55 10.40 5.57
CA ASP A 43 -10.30 11.18 4.60
C ASP A 43 -9.48 11.42 3.33
N ASP A 44 -8.17 11.70 3.46
CA ASP A 44 -7.27 11.88 2.32
C ASP A 44 -7.15 10.61 1.48
N ILE A 45 -6.93 9.45 2.13
CA ILE A 45 -6.84 8.17 1.45
C ILE A 45 -8.20 7.79 0.84
N SER A 46 -9.30 7.94 1.58
CA SER A 46 -10.65 7.66 1.09
C SER A 46 -10.99 8.51 -0.14
N ARG A 47 -10.65 9.80 -0.12
CA ARG A 47 -10.83 10.70 -1.28
C ARG A 47 -10.00 10.26 -2.47
N ALA A 48 -8.76 9.82 -2.27
CA ALA A 48 -7.90 9.34 -3.36
C ALA A 48 -8.41 8.00 -3.94
N ARG A 49 -8.92 7.09 -3.09
CA ARG A 49 -9.52 5.80 -3.50
C ARG A 49 -10.88 5.96 -4.20
N SER A 50 -11.60 7.05 -3.93
CA SER A 50 -12.95 7.26 -4.45
C SER A 50 -12.91 7.56 -5.95
N ALA A 51 -13.47 6.66 -6.75
CA ALA A 51 -13.84 6.91 -8.14
C ALA A 51 -15.28 7.43 -8.20
N GLY A 52 -15.60 8.29 -9.16
CA GLY A 52 -16.96 8.72 -9.44
C GLY A 52 -17.75 7.59 -10.09
N ASP A 53 -19.07 7.57 -9.87
CA ASP A 53 -19.91 6.54 -10.46
C ASP A 53 -19.91 6.66 -12.00
N ASN A 54 -19.62 5.54 -12.66
CA ASN A 54 -19.73 5.42 -14.12
C ASN A 54 -21.20 5.20 -14.54
N LEU A 55 -22.08 6.09 -14.09
CA LEU A 55 -23.49 6.09 -14.47
C LEU A 55 -23.65 6.73 -15.85
N GLU A 56 -24.70 6.35 -16.58
CA GLU A 56 -25.01 6.97 -17.87
C GLU A 56 -25.28 8.47 -17.67
N GLN A 57 -24.31 9.31 -18.06
CA GLN A 57 -24.34 10.76 -17.82
C GLN A 57 -25.34 11.53 -18.71
N GLY A 58 -26.13 10.84 -19.54
CA GLY A 58 -26.99 11.47 -20.55
C GLY A 58 -26.19 12.43 -21.46
N ASP A 59 -26.79 13.57 -21.80
CA ASP A 59 -26.14 14.60 -22.64
C ASP A 59 -25.12 15.49 -21.90
N TRP A 60 -24.97 15.33 -20.57
CA TRP A 60 -24.05 16.11 -19.75
C TRP A 60 -22.78 15.31 -19.43
N LYS A 61 -21.85 15.27 -20.39
CA LYS A 61 -20.55 14.60 -20.18
C LYS A 61 -19.68 15.38 -19.20
N HIS A 62 -19.49 14.87 -17.99
CA HIS A 62 -18.50 15.34 -17.04
C HIS A 62 -17.38 14.30 -16.86
N GLU A 63 -16.17 14.78 -16.62
CA GLU A 63 -15.01 13.90 -16.41
C GLU A 63 -15.27 13.00 -15.19
N VAL A 64 -15.30 11.68 -15.41
CA VAL A 64 -15.50 10.71 -14.33
C VAL A 64 -14.26 10.72 -13.48
N LYS A 65 -14.40 11.03 -12.19
CA LYS A 65 -13.30 10.96 -11.23
C LYS A 65 -12.76 9.53 -11.22
N VAL A 66 -11.47 9.36 -11.51
CA VAL A 66 -10.78 8.07 -11.38
C VAL A 66 -10.05 8.04 -10.04
N ALA A 67 -9.95 6.85 -9.44
CA ALA A 67 -9.16 6.65 -8.23
C ALA A 67 -7.66 6.86 -8.53
N ASP A 68 -6.98 7.59 -7.65
CA ASP A 68 -5.54 7.86 -7.74
C ASP A 68 -4.78 6.89 -6.83
N TRP A 69 -4.48 5.70 -7.35
CA TRP A 69 -3.81 4.65 -6.59
C TRP A 69 -2.37 5.01 -6.21
N GLY A 70 -1.67 5.79 -7.03
CA GLY A 70 -0.30 6.26 -6.70
C GLY A 70 -0.30 7.21 -5.51
N LYS A 71 -1.32 8.08 -5.41
CA LYS A 71 -1.51 8.91 -4.21
C LYS A 71 -1.87 8.07 -2.97
N VAL A 72 -2.69 7.03 -3.11
CA VAL A 72 -3.01 6.12 -2.00
C VAL A 72 -1.76 5.42 -1.49
N GLU A 73 -0.94 4.87 -2.40
CA GLU A 73 0.34 4.24 -2.07
C GLU A 73 1.26 5.21 -1.32
N THR A 74 1.41 6.45 -1.84
CA THR A 74 2.28 7.47 -1.23
C THR A 74 1.83 7.82 0.18
N LEU A 75 0.53 8.13 0.36
CA LEU A 75 -0.02 8.52 1.66
C LEU A 75 0.06 7.40 2.69
N ALA A 76 -0.25 6.16 2.28
CA ALA A 76 -0.26 5.02 3.18
C ALA A 76 1.17 4.58 3.55
N THR A 77 2.11 4.59 2.60
CA THR A 77 3.53 4.31 2.83
C THR A 77 4.13 5.33 3.81
N ASP A 78 3.91 6.63 3.58
CA ASP A 78 4.40 7.69 4.48
C ASP A 78 3.82 7.52 5.90
N ALA A 79 2.52 7.27 6.00
CA ALA A 79 1.87 7.07 7.29
C ALA A 79 2.42 5.85 8.04
N LEU A 80 2.60 4.72 7.36
CA LEU A 80 3.15 3.50 7.96
C LEU A 80 4.61 3.69 8.37
N ALA A 81 5.42 4.37 7.58
CA ALA A 81 6.82 4.61 7.89
C ALA A 81 7.01 5.57 9.08
N THR A 82 6.18 6.62 9.19
CA THR A 82 6.52 7.77 10.06
C THR A 82 5.48 8.11 11.13
N LYS A 83 4.21 7.70 11.00
CA LYS A 83 3.11 8.23 11.83
C LYS A 83 2.37 7.18 12.64
N THR A 84 2.05 6.03 12.04
CA THR A 84 1.18 5.02 12.64
C THR A 84 1.44 3.61 12.11
N LYS A 85 1.17 2.58 12.92
CA LYS A 85 1.09 1.18 12.51
C LYS A 85 -0.37 0.73 12.50
N ASP A 86 -1.16 1.37 11.64
CA ASP A 86 -2.59 1.10 11.51
C ASP A 86 -2.87 0.02 10.46
N MET A 87 -3.59 -1.02 10.87
CA MET A 87 -3.99 -2.15 10.02
C MET A 87 -4.90 -1.72 8.86
N LEU A 88 -5.75 -0.70 9.06
CA LEU A 88 -6.61 -0.16 8.00
C LEU A 88 -5.79 0.55 6.93
N VAL A 89 -4.78 1.34 7.34
CA VAL A 89 -3.86 2.02 6.41
C VAL A 89 -3.07 0.98 5.62
N CYS A 90 -2.62 -0.11 6.27
CA CYS A 90 -1.99 -1.24 5.59
C CYS A 90 -2.92 -1.93 4.57
N ALA A 91 -4.21 -2.06 4.87
CA ALA A 91 -5.17 -2.63 3.92
C ALA A 91 -5.35 -1.74 2.68
N TRP A 92 -5.38 -0.42 2.86
CA TRP A 92 -5.45 0.52 1.73
C TRP A 92 -4.16 0.59 0.92
N LEU A 93 -3.00 0.51 1.57
CA LEU A 93 -1.73 0.32 0.86
C LEU A 93 -1.79 -0.95 0.01
N GLY A 94 -2.21 -2.07 0.60
CA GLY A 94 -2.33 -3.34 -0.11
C GLY A 94 -3.24 -3.25 -1.34
N GLU A 95 -4.39 -2.60 -1.22
CA GLU A 95 -5.26 -2.36 -2.37
C GLU A 95 -4.57 -1.54 -3.47
N ALA A 96 -3.88 -0.45 -3.11
CA ALA A 96 -3.13 0.36 -4.07
C ALA A 96 -2.03 -0.45 -4.77
N LEU A 97 -1.25 -1.22 -4.02
CA LEU A 97 -0.20 -2.08 -4.56
C LEU A 97 -0.79 -3.11 -5.54
N VAL A 98 -1.95 -3.70 -5.24
CA VAL A 98 -2.62 -4.63 -6.15
C VAL A 98 -3.09 -3.94 -7.43
N LYS A 99 -3.62 -2.72 -7.32
CA LYS A 99 -4.09 -1.94 -8.47
C LYS A 99 -2.95 -1.47 -9.37
N LEU A 100 -1.78 -1.21 -8.81
CA LEU A 100 -0.61 -0.72 -9.54
C LEU A 100 0.29 -1.85 -10.07
N TYR A 101 0.51 -2.90 -9.26
CA TYR A 101 1.53 -3.92 -9.50
C TYR A 101 0.99 -5.36 -9.55
N GLY A 102 -0.33 -5.55 -9.42
CA GLY A 102 -0.96 -6.87 -9.51
C GLY A 102 -0.52 -7.84 -8.40
N PHE A 103 -0.14 -9.06 -8.77
CA PHE A 103 0.21 -10.12 -7.81
C PHE A 103 1.47 -9.84 -6.99
N GLU A 104 2.41 -9.05 -7.53
CA GLU A 104 3.59 -8.63 -6.79
C GLU A 104 3.20 -7.70 -5.63
N GLY A 105 2.24 -6.81 -5.88
CA GLY A 105 1.60 -6.00 -4.85
C GLY A 105 0.88 -6.83 -3.78
N VAL A 106 0.18 -7.92 -4.17
CA VAL A 106 -0.44 -8.85 -3.19
C VAL A 106 0.62 -9.46 -2.28
N ARG A 107 1.72 -9.95 -2.86
CA ARG A 107 2.80 -10.60 -2.11
C ARG A 107 3.35 -9.66 -1.04
N ASP A 108 3.70 -8.43 -1.43
CA ASP A 108 4.36 -7.50 -0.52
C ASP A 108 3.35 -6.92 0.50
N ALA A 109 2.09 -6.69 0.11
CA ALA A 109 1.02 -6.34 1.04
C ALA A 109 0.84 -7.40 2.13
N LEU A 110 0.80 -8.69 1.78
CA LEU A 110 0.65 -9.78 2.75
C LEU A 110 1.85 -9.90 3.70
N LYS A 111 3.07 -9.62 3.21
CA LYS A 111 4.27 -9.56 4.07
C LYS A 111 4.13 -8.46 5.12
N ILE A 112 3.68 -7.26 4.71
CA ILE A 112 3.48 -6.14 5.64
C ILE A 112 2.38 -6.46 6.65
N MET A 113 1.23 -6.97 6.20
CA MET A 113 0.12 -7.31 7.10
C MET A 113 0.51 -8.33 8.17
N ARG A 114 1.23 -9.38 7.75
CA ARG A 114 1.76 -10.38 8.68
C ARG A 114 2.76 -9.73 9.65
N GLY A 115 3.71 -8.95 9.13
CA GLY A 115 4.73 -8.29 9.94
C GLY A 115 4.16 -7.32 10.98
N LEU A 116 3.10 -6.58 10.65
CA LEU A 116 2.39 -5.69 11.59
C LEU A 116 1.63 -6.47 12.67
N HIS A 117 1.18 -7.68 12.37
CA HIS A 117 0.48 -8.52 13.35
C HIS A 117 1.45 -9.22 14.32
N GLU A 118 2.64 -9.59 13.85
CA GLU A 118 3.63 -10.35 14.61
C GLU A 118 4.54 -9.48 15.51
N ARG A 119 4.62 -8.17 15.27
CA ARG A 119 5.48 -7.21 15.99
C ARG A 119 4.68 -6.35 16.95
#